data_AF-A6YRZ2-F1
#
_entry.id   AF-A6YRZ2-F1
#
_cell.length_a   1.000
_cell.length_b   1.000
_cell.length_c   1.000
_cell.angle_alpha   90.00
_cell.angle_beta   90.00
_cell.angle_gamma   90.00
#
_symmetry.space_group_name_H-M   'P 1'
#
loop_
_entity.id
_entity.type
_entity.pdbx_description
1 polymer ?
#
loop_
_entity_poly.entity_id
_entity_poly.type
_entity_poly.pdbx_seq_one_letter_code
_entity_poly.pdbx_strand_id
1 'polypeptide(L)'
;VRAEEAPVASQSKAEKDYDAAVKKYKAAEEDLKKAEAAQRKYDEDQKKTEEKAKETEEASKRQQAANLKYQLKLREYLKYIQEKNKEKIAKAEKEMNEAKQEEDKEKANLNKVLAKVIPSDRELERTRQEAEKAKKNIPELKKKVEEAKQKVDAAKQKVDAEHAKEVAPQAKIAELENQVRRLEQDLKDINESDSEDYVKEGLRAPLQSELDTKKAKLLKLEELSGKIEELDAEIAELEVQLKDAEGNNNVEAYFKEGLEKTTAEKKAELEKAEADLKKAVDEPETPAPAPAPASAPEAPAPAPAPKPAPAPKPAPAPAPAPAPKPEKPAEKPAPAPAPK
;
A
#
# COMPACT_ATOMS: atom_id res chain seq x y z
N VAL A 1 26.46 11.53 20.82
CA VAL A 1 26.62 10.67 19.62
C VAL A 1 25.25 10.62 18.96
N ARG A 2 25.17 11.20 17.76
CA ARG A 2 23.96 11.34 16.95
C ARG A 2 23.59 9.94 16.46
N ALA A 3 22.36 9.51 16.69
CA ALA A 3 21.83 8.32 16.04
C ALA A 3 21.86 8.60 14.53
N GLU A 4 22.79 7.96 13.82
CA GLU A 4 22.66 7.78 12.39
C GLU A 4 21.40 6.95 12.19
N GLU A 5 20.33 7.58 11.72
CA GLU A 5 19.23 6.87 11.09
C GLU A 5 19.85 6.14 9.89
N ALA A 6 20.02 4.81 10.04
CA ALA A 6 20.25 3.93 8.91
C ALA A 6 19.20 4.26 7.83
N PRO A 7 19.58 4.27 6.54
CA PRO A 7 18.62 4.54 5.47
C PRO A 7 17.45 3.57 5.63
N VAL A 8 16.25 4.12 5.87
CA VAL A 8 15.02 3.35 5.99
C VAL A 8 14.94 2.47 4.74
N ALA A 9 14.98 1.15 4.93
CA ALA A 9 14.87 0.18 3.84
C ALA A 9 13.76 0.65 2.88
N SER A 10 14.15 0.96 1.65
CA SER A 10 13.19 1.37 0.63
C SER A 10 12.19 0.23 0.48
N GLN A 11 10.89 0.51 0.69
CA GLN A 11 9.82 -0.48 0.54
C GLN A 11 10.07 -1.38 -0.67
N SER A 12 9.91 -2.69 -0.48
CA SER A 12 10.15 -3.65 -1.56
C SER A 12 9.22 -3.37 -2.75
N LYS A 13 9.56 -3.88 -3.92
CA LYS A 13 8.68 -3.74 -5.09
C LYS A 13 7.31 -4.42 -4.84
N ALA A 14 7.30 -5.57 -4.15
CA ALA A 14 6.04 -6.24 -3.83
C ALA A 14 5.20 -5.44 -2.83
N GLU A 15 5.82 -4.79 -1.85
CA GLU A 15 5.13 -3.91 -0.90
C GLU A 15 4.52 -2.69 -1.59
N LYS A 16 5.29 -2.03 -2.48
CA LYS A 16 4.81 -0.92 -3.32
C LYS A 16 3.61 -1.35 -4.19
N ASP A 17 3.68 -2.54 -4.79
CA ASP A 17 2.60 -3.11 -5.60
C ASP A 17 1.35 -3.45 -4.76
N TYR A 18 1.54 -3.98 -3.55
CA TYR A 18 0.45 -4.23 -2.61
C TYR A 18 -0.26 -2.95 -2.19
N ASP A 19 0.49 -1.91 -1.80
CA ASP A 19 -0.06 -0.60 -1.45
C ASP A 19 -0.84 0.02 -2.62
N ALA A 20 -0.32 -0.09 -3.84
CA ALA A 20 -1.01 0.37 -5.04
C ALA A 20 -2.30 -0.43 -5.31
N ALA A 21 -2.29 -1.74 -5.10
CA ALA A 21 -3.47 -2.59 -5.24
C ALA A 21 -4.54 -2.22 -4.19
N VAL A 22 -4.15 -2.01 -2.93
CA VAL A 22 -5.05 -1.61 -1.84
C VAL A 22 -5.70 -0.26 -2.13
N LYS A 23 -4.93 0.73 -2.63
CA LYS A 23 -5.49 2.03 -3.05
C LYS A 23 -6.55 1.88 -4.14
N LYS A 24 -6.29 1.05 -5.16
CA LYS A 24 -7.25 0.78 -6.25
C LYS A 24 -8.50 0.06 -5.75
N TYR A 25 -8.35 -0.91 -4.84
CA TYR A 25 -9.46 -1.61 -4.21
C TYR A 25 -10.37 -0.65 -3.43
N LYS A 26 -9.79 0.20 -2.57
CA LYS A 26 -10.55 1.22 -1.82
C LYS A 26 -11.28 2.20 -2.74
N ALA A 27 -10.65 2.63 -3.83
CA ALA A 27 -11.31 3.49 -4.82
C ALA A 27 -12.51 2.79 -5.47
N ALA A 28 -12.36 1.52 -5.85
CA ALA A 28 -13.45 0.74 -6.43
C ALA A 28 -14.61 0.52 -5.44
N GLU A 29 -14.31 0.27 -4.16
CA GLU A 29 -15.33 0.16 -3.10
C GLU A 29 -16.10 1.48 -2.91
N GLU A 30 -15.41 2.61 -2.88
CA GLU A 30 -16.04 3.92 -2.73
C GLU A 30 -16.92 4.26 -3.94
N ASP A 31 -16.53 3.88 -5.16
CA ASP A 31 -17.37 4.06 -6.36
C ASP A 31 -18.62 3.18 -6.31
N LEU A 32 -18.50 1.91 -5.90
CA LEU A 32 -19.66 1.04 -5.69
C LEU A 32 -20.61 1.60 -4.64
N LYS A 33 -20.06 2.07 -3.51
CA LYS A 33 -20.83 2.65 -2.40
C LYS A 33 -21.58 3.92 -2.81
N LYS A 34 -20.98 4.79 -3.64
CA LYS A 34 -21.66 5.96 -4.21
C LYS A 34 -22.83 5.55 -5.11
N ALA A 35 -22.65 4.52 -5.94
CA ALA A 35 -23.71 4.00 -6.80
C ALA A 35 -24.87 3.41 -5.98
N GLU A 36 -24.57 2.65 -4.92
CA GLU A 36 -25.60 2.11 -4.00
C GLU A 36 -26.29 3.22 -3.20
N ALA A 37 -25.57 4.27 -2.81
CA ALA A 37 -26.15 5.43 -2.14
C ALA A 37 -27.14 6.20 -3.02
N ALA A 38 -26.90 6.28 -4.33
CA ALA A 38 -27.84 6.89 -5.28
C ALA A 38 -29.17 6.10 -5.35
N GLN A 39 -29.12 4.77 -5.33
CA GLN A 39 -30.31 3.92 -5.22
C GLN A 39 -31.08 4.19 -3.91
N ARG A 40 -30.38 4.14 -2.78
CA ARG A 40 -30.99 4.38 -1.46
C ARG A 40 -31.64 5.76 -1.35
N LYS A 41 -30.98 6.80 -1.90
CA LYS A 41 -31.52 8.16 -1.87
C LYS A 41 -32.83 8.25 -2.63
N TYR A 42 -32.92 7.64 -3.82
CA TYR A 42 -34.16 7.60 -4.58
C TYR A 42 -35.28 6.85 -3.82
N ASP A 43 -34.96 5.69 -3.24
CA ASP A 43 -35.93 4.92 -2.45
C ASP A 43 -36.43 5.70 -1.21
N GLU A 44 -35.54 6.40 -0.52
CA GLU A 44 -35.88 7.26 0.63
C GLU A 44 -36.75 8.45 0.22
N ASP A 45 -36.41 9.12 -0.89
CA ASP A 45 -37.16 10.26 -1.42
C ASP A 45 -38.57 9.85 -1.88
N GLN A 46 -38.68 8.69 -2.52
CA GLN A 46 -39.97 8.11 -2.89
C GLN A 46 -40.79 7.77 -1.63
N LYS A 47 -40.17 7.12 -0.63
CA LYS A 47 -40.84 6.76 0.62
C LYS A 47 -41.36 7.98 1.38
N LYS A 48 -40.58 9.05 1.50
CA LYS A 48 -41.01 10.31 2.14
C LYS A 48 -42.24 10.91 1.44
N THR A 49 -42.26 10.84 0.11
CA THR A 49 -43.35 11.36 -0.71
C THR A 49 -44.62 10.53 -0.51
N GLU A 50 -44.51 9.20 -0.53
CA GLU A 50 -45.62 8.28 -0.27
C GLU A 50 -46.16 8.39 1.16
N GLU A 51 -45.27 8.53 2.14
CA GLU A 51 -45.64 8.67 3.55
C GLU A 51 -46.42 9.98 3.79
N LYS A 52 -45.91 11.11 3.26
CA LYS A 52 -46.63 12.38 3.35
C LYS A 52 -47.99 12.31 2.66
N ALA A 53 -48.10 11.65 1.50
CA ALA A 53 -49.37 11.50 0.80
C ALA A 53 -50.41 10.74 1.66
N LYS A 54 -50.01 9.61 2.28
CA LYS A 54 -50.86 8.83 3.18
C LYS A 54 -51.29 9.61 4.41
N GLU A 55 -50.36 10.30 5.06
CA GLU A 55 -50.67 11.13 6.23
C GLU A 55 -51.60 12.29 5.87
N THR A 56 -51.42 12.89 4.68
CA THR A 56 -52.27 13.98 4.20
C THR A 56 -53.69 13.48 3.96
N GLU A 57 -53.83 12.31 3.34
CA GLU A 57 -55.13 11.67 3.14
C GLU A 57 -55.83 11.38 4.47
N GLU A 58 -55.11 10.81 5.44
CA GLU A 58 -55.65 10.50 6.76
C GLU A 58 -56.05 11.76 7.54
N ALA A 59 -55.17 12.77 7.59
CA ALA A 59 -55.47 14.05 8.24
C ALA A 59 -56.64 14.79 7.56
N SER A 60 -56.74 14.72 6.23
CA SER A 60 -57.87 15.29 5.48
C SER A 60 -59.18 14.59 5.84
N LYS A 61 -59.19 13.25 5.96
CA LYS A 61 -60.38 12.50 6.38
C LYS A 61 -60.83 12.89 7.80
N ARG A 62 -59.88 13.05 8.73
CA ARG A 62 -60.18 13.49 10.11
C ARG A 62 -60.73 14.90 10.14
N GLN A 63 -60.12 15.84 9.41
CA GLN A 63 -60.61 17.21 9.31
C GLN A 63 -62.02 17.27 8.70
N GLN A 64 -62.28 16.52 7.62
CA GLN A 64 -63.62 16.44 7.01
C GLN A 64 -64.66 15.88 7.98
N ALA A 65 -64.31 14.83 8.73
CA ALA A 65 -65.21 14.25 9.74
C ALA A 65 -65.53 15.23 10.87
N ALA A 66 -64.52 15.95 11.38
CA ALA A 66 -64.71 16.98 12.41
C ALA A 66 -65.54 18.16 11.88
N ASN A 67 -65.32 18.58 10.63
CA ASN A 67 -66.09 19.63 9.98
C ASN A 67 -67.56 19.22 9.82
N LEU A 68 -67.83 17.99 9.36
CA LEU A 68 -69.19 17.46 9.27
C LEU A 68 -69.89 17.43 10.64
N LYS A 69 -69.18 16.99 11.69
CA LYS A 69 -69.69 16.98 13.07
C LYS A 69 -70.04 18.39 13.55
N TYR A 70 -69.18 19.37 13.30
CA TYR A 70 -69.47 20.78 13.61
C TYR A 70 -70.70 21.30 12.86
N GLN A 71 -70.83 21.04 11.56
CA GLN A 71 -71.98 21.47 10.76
C GLN A 71 -73.30 20.86 11.26
N LEU A 72 -73.29 19.58 11.65
CA LEU A 72 -74.45 18.92 12.24
C LEU A 72 -74.85 19.57 13.57
N LYS A 73 -73.89 19.86 14.45
CA LYS A 73 -74.14 20.54 15.73
C LYS A 73 -74.62 21.98 15.57
N LEU A 74 -74.07 22.70 14.58
CA LEU A 74 -74.55 24.03 14.22
C LEU A 74 -76.00 23.99 13.74
N ARG A 75 -76.37 22.99 12.93
CA ARG A 75 -77.75 22.80 12.47
C ARG A 75 -78.72 22.49 13.62
N GLU A 76 -78.32 21.64 14.57
CA GLU A 76 -79.10 21.35 15.78
C GLU A 76 -79.32 22.62 16.63
N TYR A 77 -78.26 23.39 16.85
CA TYR A 77 -78.32 24.67 17.57
C TYR A 77 -79.30 25.65 16.91
N LEU A 78 -79.19 25.85 15.59
CA LEU A 78 -80.11 26.72 14.84
C LEU A 78 -81.57 26.26 14.90
N LYS A 79 -81.80 24.93 14.88
CA LYS A 79 -83.14 24.36 15.03
C LYS A 79 -83.74 24.68 16.41
N TYR A 80 -82.97 24.51 17.49
CA TYR A 80 -83.47 24.79 18.84
C TYR A 80 -83.69 26.28 19.11
N ILE A 81 -82.94 27.17 18.45
CA ILE A 81 -83.23 28.61 18.43
C ILE A 81 -84.62 28.87 17.84
N GLN A 82 -84.93 28.25 16.69
CA GLN A 82 -86.24 28.41 16.04
C GLN A 82 -87.39 27.89 16.92
N GLU A 83 -87.18 26.78 17.63
CA GLU A 83 -88.13 26.19 18.58
C GLU A 83 -88.27 26.97 19.90
N LYS A 84 -87.44 28.00 20.14
CA LYS A 84 -87.37 28.80 21.39
C LYS A 84 -87.15 27.95 22.66
N ASN A 85 -86.50 26.80 22.55
CA ASN A 85 -86.26 25.89 23.67
C ASN A 85 -84.95 26.25 24.40
N LYS A 86 -85.04 27.09 25.44
CA LYS A 86 -83.86 27.62 26.17
C LYS A 86 -82.90 26.54 26.71
N GLU A 87 -83.44 25.46 27.25
CA GLU A 87 -82.63 24.39 27.87
C GLU A 87 -81.82 23.62 26.81
N LYS A 88 -82.45 23.32 25.66
CA LYS A 88 -81.76 22.65 24.54
C LYS A 88 -80.77 23.55 23.82
N ILE A 89 -81.05 24.86 23.73
CA ILE A 89 -80.12 25.84 23.15
C ILE A 89 -78.79 25.84 23.89
N ALA A 90 -78.80 25.94 25.23
CA ALA A 90 -77.57 25.99 26.02
C ALA A 90 -76.72 24.72 25.87
N LYS A 91 -77.36 23.54 25.84
CA LYS A 91 -76.67 22.26 25.61
C LYS A 91 -76.09 22.18 24.20
N ALA A 92 -76.88 22.51 23.17
CA ALA A 92 -76.44 22.47 21.78
C ALA A 92 -75.33 23.49 21.48
N GLU A 93 -75.34 24.65 22.14
CA GLU A 93 -74.28 25.65 22.03
C GLU A 93 -72.95 25.12 22.55
N LYS A 94 -72.95 24.46 23.72
CA LYS A 94 -71.75 23.84 24.28
C LYS A 94 -71.19 22.74 23.37
N GLU A 95 -72.06 21.83 22.91
CA GLU A 95 -71.66 20.74 22.01
C GLU A 95 -71.17 21.26 20.64
N MET A 96 -71.76 22.35 20.13
CA MET A 96 -71.34 23.01 18.90
C MET A 96 -69.97 23.68 19.05
N ASN A 97 -69.73 24.36 20.18
CA ASN A 97 -68.43 24.97 20.48
C ASN A 97 -67.33 23.91 20.69
N GLU A 98 -67.63 22.79 21.34
CA GLU A 98 -66.71 21.65 21.46
C GLU A 98 -66.38 21.04 20.09
N ALA A 99 -67.38 20.83 19.24
CA ALA A 99 -67.16 20.34 17.87
C ALA A 99 -66.36 21.33 17.01
N LYS A 100 -66.55 22.65 17.21
CA LYS A 100 -65.76 23.69 16.55
C LYS A 100 -64.29 23.62 16.96
N GLN A 101 -64.01 23.48 18.26
CA GLN A 101 -62.63 23.32 18.74
C GLN A 101 -61.97 22.06 18.20
N GLU A 102 -62.72 20.97 18.02
CA GLU A 102 -62.23 19.74 17.40
C GLU A 102 -61.92 19.94 15.91
N GLU A 103 -62.77 20.65 15.16
CA GLU A 103 -62.53 21.02 13.76
C GLU A 103 -61.28 21.88 13.61
N ASP A 104 -61.13 22.91 14.45
CA ASP A 104 -59.96 23.80 14.45
C ASP A 104 -58.67 23.02 14.74
N LYS A 105 -58.71 22.05 15.67
CA LYS A 105 -57.59 21.16 15.99
C LYS A 105 -57.22 20.26 14.80
N GLU A 106 -58.19 19.61 14.17
CA GLU A 106 -57.91 18.72 13.03
C GLU A 106 -57.48 19.49 11.79
N LYS A 107 -58.01 20.69 11.58
CA LYS A 107 -57.54 21.61 10.54
C LYS A 107 -56.09 22.05 10.79
N ALA A 108 -55.73 22.33 12.03
CA ALA A 108 -54.34 22.60 12.39
C ALA A 108 -53.43 21.37 12.17
N ASN A 109 -53.91 20.16 12.46
CA ASN A 109 -53.18 18.91 12.20
C ASN A 109 -52.94 18.70 10.69
N LEU A 110 -53.96 18.90 9.84
CA LEU A 110 -53.82 18.82 8.39
C LEU A 110 -52.78 19.83 7.88
N ASN A 111 -52.83 21.08 8.34
CA ASN A 111 -51.85 22.09 7.95
C ASN A 111 -50.41 21.70 8.35
N LYS A 112 -50.22 21.07 9.52
CA LYS A 112 -48.90 20.55 9.93
C LYS A 112 -48.39 19.46 9.00
N VAL A 113 -49.26 18.54 8.56
CA VAL A 113 -48.89 17.47 7.62
C VAL A 113 -48.56 18.05 6.24
N LEU A 114 -49.37 19.00 5.75
CA LEU A 114 -49.12 19.68 4.47
C LEU A 114 -47.78 20.43 4.45
N ALA A 115 -47.38 20.99 5.60
CA ALA A 115 -46.11 21.69 5.78
C ALA A 115 -44.88 20.78 5.81
N LYS A 116 -45.03 19.44 5.92
CA LYS A 116 -43.89 18.51 5.87
C LYS A 116 -43.15 18.65 4.54
N VAL A 117 -41.84 18.85 4.59
CA VAL A 117 -41.02 19.02 3.39
C VAL A 117 -40.81 17.66 2.72
N ILE A 118 -41.13 17.58 1.43
CA ILE A 118 -40.81 16.45 0.55
C ILE A 118 -39.93 16.94 -0.59
N PRO A 119 -39.18 16.02 -1.23
CA PRO A 119 -38.49 16.33 -2.47
C PRO A 119 -39.47 16.89 -3.51
N SER A 120 -39.04 17.90 -4.27
CA SER A 120 -39.81 18.39 -5.42
C SER A 120 -39.84 17.36 -6.55
N ASP A 121 -40.83 17.45 -7.45
CA ASP A 121 -40.91 16.58 -8.64
C ASP A 121 -39.62 16.60 -9.46
N ARG A 122 -38.99 17.77 -9.56
CA ARG A 122 -37.71 17.95 -10.27
C ARG A 122 -36.54 17.26 -9.54
N GLU A 123 -36.54 17.26 -8.21
CA GLU A 123 -35.53 16.56 -7.41
C GLU A 123 -35.72 15.04 -7.49
N LEU A 124 -36.96 14.55 -7.39
CA LEU A 124 -37.31 13.14 -7.58
C LEU A 124 -36.89 12.62 -8.95
N GLU A 125 -37.15 13.38 -10.01
CA GLU A 125 -36.75 13.00 -11.36
C GLU A 125 -35.22 12.94 -11.50
N ARG A 126 -34.49 13.87 -10.86
CA ARG A 126 -33.03 13.84 -10.82
C ARG A 126 -32.51 12.62 -10.07
N THR A 127 -33.01 12.35 -8.87
CA THR A 127 -32.57 11.20 -8.07
C THR A 127 -32.94 9.88 -8.74
N ARG A 128 -34.08 9.82 -9.44
CA ARG A 128 -34.46 8.68 -10.29
C ARG A 128 -33.45 8.43 -11.41
N GLN A 129 -33.08 9.47 -12.16
CA GLN A 129 -32.13 9.33 -13.27
C GLN A 129 -30.74 8.92 -12.77
N GLU A 130 -30.28 9.48 -11.65
CA GLU A 130 -29.04 9.08 -10.99
C GLU A 130 -29.10 7.63 -10.53
N ALA A 131 -30.20 7.22 -9.89
CA ALA A 131 -30.43 5.87 -9.45
C ALA A 131 -30.43 4.89 -10.65
N GLU A 132 -31.18 5.15 -11.72
CA GLU A 132 -31.20 4.27 -12.90
C GLU A 132 -29.82 4.11 -13.54
N LYS A 133 -29.04 5.20 -13.66
CA LYS A 133 -27.66 5.14 -14.14
C LYS A 133 -26.80 4.28 -13.22
N ALA A 134 -26.90 4.51 -11.90
CA ALA A 134 -26.18 3.71 -10.91
C ALA A 134 -26.55 2.22 -10.99
N LYS A 135 -27.84 1.88 -11.14
CA LYS A 135 -28.33 0.50 -11.23
C LYS A 135 -27.69 -0.26 -12.39
N LYS A 136 -27.52 0.40 -13.54
CA LYS A 136 -26.86 -0.19 -14.72
C LYS A 136 -25.37 -0.41 -14.49
N ASN A 137 -24.72 0.46 -13.72
CA ASN A 137 -23.28 0.42 -13.47
C ASN A 137 -22.88 -0.48 -12.28
N ILE A 138 -23.77 -0.72 -11.31
CA ILE A 138 -23.49 -1.53 -10.11
C ILE A 138 -22.90 -2.92 -10.44
N PRO A 139 -23.42 -3.71 -11.41
CA PRO A 139 -22.83 -5.01 -11.74
C PRO A 139 -21.38 -4.91 -12.20
N GLU A 140 -21.06 -3.89 -13.01
CA GLU A 140 -19.70 -3.64 -13.49
C GLU A 140 -18.78 -3.18 -12.34
N LEU A 141 -19.27 -2.30 -11.45
CA LEU A 141 -18.54 -1.85 -10.27
C LEU A 141 -18.26 -3.01 -9.31
N LYS A 142 -19.23 -3.90 -9.08
CA LYS A 142 -19.03 -5.13 -8.27
C LYS A 142 -17.95 -6.02 -8.86
N LYS A 143 -17.96 -6.21 -10.18
CA LYS A 143 -16.90 -6.95 -10.87
C LYS A 143 -15.53 -6.29 -10.69
N LYS A 144 -15.44 -4.96 -10.82
CA LYS A 144 -14.21 -4.19 -10.61
C LYS A 144 -13.69 -4.31 -9.17
N VAL A 145 -14.57 -4.29 -8.17
CA VAL A 145 -14.20 -4.48 -6.76
C VAL A 145 -13.63 -5.89 -6.53
N GLU A 146 -14.28 -6.93 -7.06
CA GLU A 146 -13.78 -8.31 -6.98
C GLU A 146 -12.43 -8.48 -7.69
N GLU A 147 -12.28 -7.97 -8.91
CA GLU A 147 -11.01 -7.99 -9.65
C GLU A 147 -9.90 -7.23 -8.90
N ALA A 148 -10.22 -6.09 -8.27
CA ALA A 148 -9.27 -5.34 -7.46
C ALA A 148 -8.88 -6.09 -6.19
N LYS A 149 -9.82 -6.77 -5.54
CA LYS A 149 -9.57 -7.61 -4.37
C LYS A 149 -8.64 -8.77 -4.69
N GLN A 150 -8.88 -9.47 -5.79
CA GLN A 150 -7.98 -10.55 -6.25
C GLN A 150 -6.56 -10.04 -6.50
N LYS A 151 -6.39 -8.82 -7.01
CA LYS A 151 -5.08 -8.19 -7.18
C LYS A 151 -4.40 -7.86 -5.84
N VAL A 152 -5.18 -7.43 -4.83
CA VAL A 152 -4.66 -7.22 -3.47
C VAL A 152 -4.18 -8.55 -2.89
N ASP A 153 -4.99 -9.60 -2.98
CA ASP A 153 -4.63 -10.93 -2.46
C ASP A 153 -3.38 -11.49 -3.15
N ALA A 154 -3.30 -11.37 -4.48
CA ALA A 154 -2.13 -11.78 -5.25
C ALA A 154 -0.87 -10.96 -4.91
N ALA A 155 -1.00 -9.65 -4.73
CA ALA A 155 0.12 -8.79 -4.33
C ALA A 155 0.59 -9.12 -2.90
N LYS A 156 -0.35 -9.39 -1.98
CA LYS A 156 -0.04 -9.80 -0.62
C LYS A 156 0.74 -11.11 -0.58
N GLN A 157 0.31 -12.11 -1.36
CA GLN A 157 1.04 -13.37 -1.47
C GLN A 157 2.49 -13.19 -1.94
N LYS A 158 2.75 -12.19 -2.80
CA LYS A 158 4.12 -11.89 -3.23
C LYS A 158 4.95 -11.26 -2.11
N VAL A 159 4.37 -10.33 -1.35
CA VAL A 159 5.01 -9.74 -0.15
C VAL A 159 5.33 -10.84 0.87
N ASP A 160 4.35 -11.70 1.17
CA ASP A 160 4.53 -12.81 2.11
C ASP A 160 5.63 -13.79 1.62
N ALA A 161 5.69 -14.05 0.31
CA ALA A 161 6.72 -14.90 -0.29
C ALA A 161 8.12 -14.25 -0.28
N GLU A 162 8.21 -12.93 -0.46
CA GLU A 162 9.48 -12.18 -0.38
C GLU A 162 10.01 -12.19 1.05
N HIS A 163 9.19 -11.81 2.03
CA HIS A 163 9.57 -11.90 3.45
C HIS A 163 9.96 -13.31 3.88
N ALA A 164 9.28 -14.35 3.37
CA ALA A 164 9.65 -15.72 3.67
C ALA A 164 11.02 -16.12 3.11
N LYS A 165 11.46 -15.56 1.98
CA LYS A 165 12.79 -15.80 1.41
C LYS A 165 13.90 -15.18 2.26
N GLU A 166 13.63 -14.05 2.90
CA GLU A 166 14.59 -13.32 3.76
C GLU A 166 14.70 -13.96 5.16
N VAL A 167 13.56 -14.25 5.79
CA VAL A 167 13.52 -14.73 7.19
C VAL A 167 14.07 -16.15 7.32
N ALA A 168 13.87 -17.03 6.33
CA ALA A 168 14.27 -18.43 6.44
C ALA A 168 15.80 -18.64 6.51
N PRO A 169 16.63 -18.02 5.65
CA PRO A 169 18.09 -18.02 5.80
C PRO A 169 18.57 -17.43 7.13
N GLN A 170 18.03 -16.27 7.54
CA GLN A 170 18.39 -15.61 8.80
C GLN A 170 18.15 -16.51 10.02
N ALA A 171 17.02 -17.23 10.05
CA ALA A 171 16.72 -18.17 11.14
C ALA A 171 17.76 -19.30 11.25
N LYS A 172 18.25 -19.83 10.12
CA LYS A 172 19.27 -20.89 10.12
C LYS A 172 20.67 -20.35 10.48
N ILE A 173 20.98 -19.10 10.12
CA ILE A 173 22.21 -18.43 10.57
C ILE A 173 22.19 -18.29 12.09
N ALA A 174 21.09 -17.78 12.66
CA ALA A 174 20.93 -17.66 14.11
C ALA A 174 21.01 -19.03 14.83
N GLU A 175 20.49 -20.09 14.23
CA GLU A 175 20.65 -21.45 14.77
C GLU A 175 22.13 -21.88 14.77
N LEU A 176 22.86 -21.65 13.68
CA LEU A 176 24.28 -21.97 13.57
C LEU A 176 25.13 -21.17 14.58
N GLU A 177 24.85 -19.87 14.77
CA GLU A 177 25.49 -19.04 15.80
C GLU A 177 25.30 -19.62 17.21
N ASN A 178 24.08 -20.09 17.52
CA ASN A 178 23.79 -20.73 18.80
C ASN A 178 24.56 -22.05 18.97
N GLN A 179 24.72 -22.85 17.91
CA GLN A 179 25.51 -24.08 17.94
C GLN A 179 27.00 -23.79 18.18
N VAL A 180 27.55 -22.78 17.49
CA VAL A 180 28.94 -22.30 17.70
C VAL A 180 29.13 -21.89 19.16
N ARG A 181 28.25 -21.06 19.72
CA ARG A 181 28.34 -20.63 21.12
C ARG A 181 28.31 -21.79 22.12
N ARG A 182 27.48 -22.81 21.88
CA ARG A 182 27.42 -24.00 22.74
C ARG A 182 28.73 -24.78 22.71
N LEU A 183 29.28 -25.03 21.52
CA LEU A 183 30.55 -25.73 21.36
C LEU A 183 31.72 -24.96 21.97
N GLU A 184 31.75 -23.62 21.85
CA GLU A 184 32.73 -22.78 22.54
C GLU A 184 32.65 -22.93 24.06
N GLN A 185 31.43 -23.00 24.61
CA GLN A 185 31.22 -23.21 26.03
C GLN A 185 31.62 -24.63 26.47
N ASP A 186 31.25 -25.67 25.72
CA ASP A 186 31.61 -27.06 26.03
C ASP A 186 33.15 -27.25 26.03
N LEU A 187 33.85 -26.67 25.05
CA LEU A 187 35.32 -26.70 24.98
C LEU A 187 35.96 -25.91 26.13
N LYS A 188 35.34 -24.81 26.55
CA LYS A 188 35.80 -24.03 27.71
C LYS A 188 35.63 -24.84 29.00
N ASP A 189 34.48 -25.47 29.21
CA ASP A 189 34.20 -26.30 30.38
C ASP A 189 35.14 -27.51 30.45
N ILE A 190 35.48 -28.13 29.31
CA ILE A 190 36.49 -29.19 29.24
C ILE A 190 37.88 -28.66 29.62
N ASN A 191 38.27 -27.47 29.14
CA ASN A 191 39.57 -26.87 29.45
C ASN A 191 39.70 -26.42 30.93
N GLU A 192 38.60 -25.99 31.55
CA GLU A 192 38.55 -25.51 32.94
C GLU A 192 38.28 -26.63 33.97
N SER A 193 37.92 -27.83 33.52
CA SER A 193 37.65 -28.98 34.37
C SER A 193 38.96 -29.67 34.78
N ASP A 194 39.40 -29.48 36.03
CA ASP A 194 40.54 -30.19 36.69
C ASP A 194 40.35 -31.73 36.79
N SER A 195 39.37 -32.29 36.11
CA SER A 195 39.07 -33.72 36.12
C SER A 195 40.05 -34.48 35.23
N GLU A 196 40.78 -35.46 35.80
CA GLU A 196 41.58 -36.49 35.10
C GLU A 196 40.72 -37.45 34.23
N ASP A 197 39.61 -36.95 33.71
CA ASP A 197 38.61 -37.69 32.96
C ASP A 197 39.08 -37.80 31.51
N TYR A 198 39.97 -38.76 31.25
CA TYR A 198 40.54 -39.07 29.93
C TYR A 198 39.48 -39.20 28.82
N VAL A 199 38.22 -39.48 29.18
CA VAL A 199 37.07 -39.50 28.26
C VAL A 199 36.72 -38.11 27.74
N LYS A 200 36.76 -37.06 28.58
CA LYS A 200 36.50 -35.67 28.17
C LYS A 200 37.63 -35.11 27.31
N GLU A 201 38.88 -35.41 27.64
CA GLU A 201 40.02 -34.97 26.82
C GLU A 201 39.98 -35.62 25.43
N GLY A 202 39.52 -36.87 25.32
CA GLY A 202 39.28 -37.54 24.03
C GLY A 202 38.19 -36.90 23.16
N LEU A 203 37.26 -36.14 23.76
CA LEU A 203 36.19 -35.40 23.07
C LEU A 203 36.61 -33.98 22.64
N ARG A 204 37.72 -33.45 23.17
CA ARG A 204 38.18 -32.09 22.87
C ARG A 204 38.55 -31.90 21.40
N ALA A 205 39.35 -32.79 20.84
CA ALA A 205 39.75 -32.73 19.43
C ALA A 205 38.57 -32.82 18.44
N PRO A 206 37.60 -33.76 18.59
CA PRO A 206 36.43 -33.78 17.71
C PRO A 206 35.52 -32.56 17.88
N LEU A 207 35.28 -32.07 19.11
CA LEU A 207 34.50 -30.84 19.34
C LEU A 207 35.17 -29.60 18.75
N GLN A 208 36.50 -29.50 18.81
CA GLN A 208 37.25 -28.42 18.19
C GLN A 208 37.14 -28.45 16.66
N SER A 209 37.26 -29.64 16.05
CA SER A 209 37.09 -29.81 14.60
C SER A 209 35.67 -29.44 14.14
N GLU A 210 34.65 -29.80 14.93
CA GLU A 210 33.26 -29.42 14.67
C GLU A 210 33.06 -27.90 14.81
N LEU A 211 33.63 -27.28 15.86
CA LEU A 211 33.59 -25.83 16.07
C LEU A 211 34.23 -25.08 14.91
N ASP A 212 35.42 -25.49 14.45
CA ASP A 212 36.15 -24.86 13.36
C ASP A 212 35.37 -24.96 12.04
N THR A 213 34.73 -26.11 11.78
CA THR A 213 33.87 -26.33 10.62
C THR A 213 32.65 -25.40 10.65
N LYS A 214 31.97 -25.30 11.80
CA LYS A 214 30.80 -24.43 11.97
C LYS A 214 31.15 -22.95 11.91
N LYS A 215 32.29 -22.53 12.49
CA LYS A 215 32.80 -21.15 12.38
C LYS A 215 33.15 -20.78 10.94
N ALA A 216 33.81 -21.67 10.21
CA ALA A 216 34.10 -21.43 8.79
C ALA A 216 32.82 -21.28 7.95
N LYS A 217 31.80 -22.10 8.22
CA LYS A 217 30.48 -21.94 7.59
C LYS A 217 29.82 -20.63 7.99
N LEU A 218 29.79 -20.29 9.28
CA LEU A 218 29.18 -19.07 9.79
C LEU A 218 29.81 -17.81 9.17
N LEU A 219 31.15 -17.73 9.10
CA LEU A 219 31.86 -16.62 8.46
C LEU A 219 31.46 -16.44 6.99
N LYS A 220 31.32 -17.54 6.24
CA LYS A 220 30.87 -17.50 4.84
C LYS A 220 29.42 -17.00 4.71
N LEU A 221 28.56 -17.33 5.68
CA LEU A 221 27.17 -16.86 5.71
C LEU A 221 27.08 -15.37 6.08
N GLU A 222 27.89 -14.92 7.05
CA GLU A 222 28.00 -13.52 7.44
C GLU A 222 28.51 -12.65 6.28
N GLU A 223 29.53 -13.10 5.54
CA GLU A 223 30.05 -12.39 4.36
C GLU A 223 29.00 -12.25 3.25
N LEU A 224 28.23 -13.31 2.98
CA LEU A 224 27.13 -13.27 2.02
C LEU A 224 25.99 -12.37 2.48
N SER A 225 25.63 -12.43 3.77
CA SER A 225 24.59 -11.57 4.35
C SER A 225 24.99 -10.09 4.29
N GLY A 226 26.23 -9.76 4.65
CA GLY A 226 26.74 -8.38 4.57
C GLY A 226 26.77 -7.85 3.13
N LYS A 227 27.11 -8.70 2.15
CA LYS A 227 27.05 -8.31 0.73
C LYS A 227 25.62 -8.02 0.26
N ILE A 228 24.63 -8.77 0.75
CA ILE A 228 23.21 -8.53 0.44
C ILE A 228 22.79 -7.17 1.00
N GLU A 229 23.13 -6.88 2.27
CA GLU A 229 22.84 -5.58 2.90
C GLU A 229 23.47 -4.39 2.15
N GLU A 230 24.72 -4.53 1.71
CA GLU A 230 25.40 -3.50 0.91
C GLU A 230 24.70 -3.26 -0.45
N LEU A 231 24.34 -4.34 -1.15
CA LEU A 231 23.61 -4.26 -2.42
C LEU A 231 22.22 -3.65 -2.25
N ASP A 232 21.49 -4.00 -1.19
CA ASP A 232 20.18 -3.42 -0.88
C ASP A 232 20.28 -1.90 -0.62
N ALA A 233 21.29 -1.46 0.11
CA ALA A 233 21.54 -0.04 0.36
C ALA A 233 21.87 0.73 -0.94
N GLU A 234 22.74 0.19 -1.79
CA GLU A 234 23.07 0.79 -3.09
C GLU A 234 21.85 0.85 -4.02
N ILE A 235 21.03 -0.21 -4.07
CA ILE A 235 19.80 -0.25 -4.86
C ILE A 235 18.82 0.80 -4.35
N ALA A 236 18.66 0.94 -3.04
CA ALA A 236 17.77 1.94 -2.45
C ALA A 236 18.19 3.38 -2.83
N GLU A 237 19.49 3.69 -2.79
CA GLU A 237 20.00 5.00 -3.21
C GLU A 237 19.72 5.27 -4.70
N LEU A 238 19.96 4.28 -5.56
CA LEU A 238 19.67 4.40 -7.00
C LEU A 238 18.17 4.55 -7.28
N GLU A 239 17.29 3.87 -6.54
CA GLU A 239 15.84 4.03 -6.67
C GLU A 239 15.35 5.43 -6.28
N VAL A 240 15.96 6.05 -5.26
CA VAL A 240 15.67 7.44 -4.88
C VAL A 240 16.10 8.39 -6.00
N GLN A 241 17.33 8.22 -6.52
CA GLN A 241 17.82 9.05 -7.64
C GLN A 241 16.95 8.92 -8.89
N LEU A 242 16.48 7.70 -9.20
CA LEU A 242 15.53 7.47 -10.30
C LEU A 242 14.22 8.21 -10.09
N LYS A 243 13.66 8.19 -8.88
CA LYS A 243 12.42 8.88 -8.56
C LYS A 243 12.55 10.40 -8.66
N ASP A 244 13.67 10.96 -8.22
CA ASP A 244 13.96 12.39 -8.35
C ASP A 244 14.15 12.79 -9.83
N ALA A 245 14.75 11.92 -10.63
CA ALA A 245 14.86 12.11 -12.07
C ALA A 245 13.49 12.07 -12.79
N GLU A 246 12.59 11.18 -12.37
CA GLU A 246 11.21 11.10 -12.92
C GLU A 246 10.36 12.34 -12.63
N GLY A 247 10.57 12.97 -11.47
CA GLY A 247 9.88 14.21 -11.10
C GLY A 247 10.41 15.46 -11.81
N ASN A 248 11.55 15.37 -12.50
CA ASN A 248 12.25 16.50 -13.09
C ASN A 248 12.31 16.40 -14.63
N ASN A 249 11.45 17.15 -15.31
CA ASN A 249 11.37 17.19 -16.78
C ASN A 249 12.65 17.70 -17.49
N ASN A 250 13.66 18.19 -16.75
CA ASN A 250 14.92 18.67 -17.30
C ASN A 250 16.06 17.64 -17.21
N VAL A 251 15.80 16.42 -16.72
CA VAL A 251 16.79 15.34 -16.72
C VAL A 251 16.82 14.68 -18.10
N GLU A 252 18.02 14.56 -18.66
CA GLU A 252 18.23 13.93 -19.97
C GLU A 252 17.81 12.46 -19.93
N ALA A 253 17.05 12.01 -20.94
CA ALA A 253 16.54 10.65 -21.01
C ALA A 253 17.66 9.59 -20.93
N TYR A 254 18.85 9.89 -21.46
CA TYR A 254 20.02 9.00 -21.40
C TYR A 254 20.54 8.80 -19.97
N PHE A 255 20.48 9.84 -19.12
CA PHE A 255 20.86 9.72 -17.71
C PHE A 255 19.88 8.82 -16.95
N LYS A 256 18.59 8.97 -17.23
CA LYS A 256 17.55 8.11 -16.65
C LYS A 256 17.73 6.65 -17.08
N GLU A 257 17.93 6.39 -18.36
CA GLU A 257 18.18 5.05 -18.90
C GLU A 257 19.45 4.43 -18.29
N GLY A 258 20.51 5.23 -18.09
CA GLY A 258 21.73 4.82 -17.42
C GLY A 258 21.48 4.36 -15.98
N LEU A 259 20.75 5.16 -15.19
CA LEU A 259 20.36 4.79 -13.83
C LEU A 259 19.50 3.52 -13.81
N GLU A 260 18.49 3.41 -14.69
CA GLU A 260 17.63 2.22 -14.78
C GLU A 260 18.44 0.95 -15.06
N LYS A 261 19.45 1.03 -15.95
CA LYS A 261 20.35 -0.07 -16.27
C LYS A 261 21.23 -0.45 -15.09
N THR A 262 21.84 0.51 -14.40
CA THR A 262 22.68 0.25 -13.22
C THR A 262 21.87 -0.37 -12.07
N THR A 263 20.66 0.15 -11.80
CA THR A 263 19.76 -0.45 -10.80
C THR A 263 19.38 -1.88 -11.16
N ALA A 264 19.11 -2.16 -12.44
CA ALA A 264 18.79 -3.52 -12.89
C ALA A 264 19.97 -4.49 -12.75
N GLU A 265 21.19 -4.05 -13.05
CA GLU A 265 22.41 -4.85 -12.87
C GLU A 265 22.65 -5.19 -11.39
N LYS A 266 22.50 -4.21 -10.50
CA LYS A 266 22.65 -4.43 -9.05
C LYS A 266 21.59 -5.35 -8.47
N LYS A 267 20.33 -5.25 -8.92
CA LYS A 267 19.27 -6.21 -8.55
C LYS A 267 19.56 -7.64 -8.98
N ALA A 268 20.17 -7.83 -10.14
CA ALA A 268 20.59 -9.17 -10.58
C ALA A 268 21.75 -9.71 -9.72
N GLU A 269 22.66 -8.85 -9.26
CA GLU A 269 23.72 -9.24 -8.34
C GLU A 269 23.16 -9.61 -6.95
N LEU A 270 22.16 -8.86 -6.46
CA LEU A 270 21.43 -9.15 -5.22
C LEU A 270 20.75 -10.52 -5.29
N GLU A 271 19.96 -10.78 -6.34
CA GLU A 271 19.26 -12.07 -6.52
C GLU A 271 20.24 -13.25 -6.52
N LYS A 272 21.41 -13.06 -7.14
CA LYS A 272 22.47 -14.08 -7.12
C LYS A 272 23.06 -14.26 -5.71
N ALA A 273 23.32 -13.19 -4.97
CA ALA A 273 23.84 -13.25 -3.61
C ALA A 273 22.85 -13.92 -2.65
N GLU A 274 21.55 -13.61 -2.75
CA GLU A 274 20.49 -14.28 -1.99
C GLU A 274 20.41 -15.78 -2.30
N ALA A 275 20.55 -16.16 -3.58
CA ALA A 275 20.57 -17.57 -3.99
C ALA A 275 21.80 -18.31 -3.46
N ASP A 276 22.97 -17.67 -3.50
CA ASP A 276 24.22 -18.20 -2.94
C ASP A 276 24.12 -18.34 -1.42
N LEU A 277 23.53 -17.37 -0.71
CA LEU A 277 23.26 -17.44 0.74
C LEU A 277 22.33 -18.62 1.05
N LYS A 278 21.20 -18.73 0.35
CA LYS A 278 20.25 -19.84 0.55
C LYS A 278 20.92 -21.20 0.34
N LYS A 279 21.73 -21.33 -0.71
CA LYS A 279 22.48 -22.55 -0.99
C LYS A 279 23.52 -22.84 0.09
N ALA A 280 24.25 -21.84 0.56
CA ALA A 280 25.26 -21.98 1.60
C ALA A 280 24.64 -22.36 2.96
N VAL A 281 23.46 -21.82 3.27
CA VAL A 281 22.70 -22.18 4.47
C VAL A 281 22.31 -23.66 4.44
N ASP A 282 21.84 -24.15 3.29
CA ASP A 282 21.43 -25.56 3.08
C ASP A 282 22.60 -26.53 2.83
N GLU A 283 23.83 -26.04 2.68
CA GLU A 283 25.01 -26.85 2.42
C GLU A 283 25.35 -27.73 3.65
N PRO A 284 25.47 -29.07 3.50
CA PRO A 284 25.78 -29.94 4.63
C PRO A 284 27.17 -29.62 5.19
N GLU A 285 27.28 -29.67 6.52
CA GLU A 285 28.54 -29.50 7.22
C GLU A 285 29.41 -30.73 6.97
N THR A 286 30.25 -30.67 5.95
CA THR A 286 31.28 -31.68 5.75
C THR A 286 32.51 -31.26 6.55
N PRO A 287 33.06 -32.13 7.41
CA PRO A 287 34.29 -31.82 8.11
C PRO A 287 35.37 -31.53 7.07
N ALA A 288 36.14 -30.46 7.26
CA ALA A 288 37.30 -30.20 6.43
C ALA A 288 38.17 -31.48 6.38
N PRO A 289 38.64 -31.92 5.20
CA PRO A 289 39.55 -33.05 5.13
C PRO A 289 40.74 -32.74 6.04
N ALA A 290 41.02 -33.65 6.98
CA ALA A 290 42.13 -33.50 7.92
C ALA A 290 43.39 -33.08 7.15
N PRO A 291 44.17 -32.10 7.64
CA PRO A 291 45.40 -31.70 6.97
C PRO A 291 46.25 -32.96 6.77
N ALA A 292 46.58 -33.25 5.51
CA ALA A 292 47.42 -34.38 5.17
C ALA A 292 48.70 -34.29 6.04
N PRO A 293 49.16 -35.41 6.63
CA PRO A 293 50.35 -35.38 7.47
C PRO A 293 51.49 -34.74 6.70
N ALA A 294 52.11 -33.72 7.30
CA ALA A 294 53.19 -32.97 6.72
C ALA A 294 54.24 -33.95 6.16
N SER A 295 54.37 -33.98 4.84
CA SER A 295 55.42 -34.75 4.19
C SER A 295 56.75 -34.18 4.67
N ALA A 296 57.63 -35.06 5.14
CA ALA A 296 58.99 -34.71 5.56
C ALA A 296 59.67 -33.84 4.50
N PRO A 297 60.53 -32.87 4.90
CA PRO A 297 61.09 -31.88 3.97
C PRO A 297 61.87 -32.58 2.84
N GLU A 298 61.38 -32.46 1.62
CA GLU A 298 62.17 -32.80 0.43
C GLU A 298 63.34 -31.82 0.28
N ALA A 299 64.49 -32.37 -0.13
CA ALA A 299 65.72 -31.66 -0.43
C ALA A 299 65.50 -30.50 -1.42
N PRO A 300 66.28 -29.41 -1.36
CA PRO A 300 66.04 -28.22 -2.18
C PRO A 300 66.15 -28.53 -3.68
N ALA A 301 65.12 -28.16 -4.42
CA ALA A 301 65.07 -28.24 -5.87
C ALA A 301 66.18 -27.37 -6.52
N PRO A 302 66.80 -27.82 -7.64
CA PRO A 302 67.82 -27.04 -8.34
C PRO A 302 67.27 -25.72 -8.88
N ALA A 303 68.11 -24.69 -8.86
CA ALA A 303 67.77 -23.32 -9.23
C ALA A 303 67.11 -23.22 -10.62
N PRO A 304 66.04 -22.41 -10.78
CA PRO A 304 65.37 -22.24 -12.06
C PRO A 304 66.27 -21.54 -13.08
N ALA A 305 66.28 -22.06 -14.31
CA ALA A 305 66.98 -21.47 -15.45
C ALA A 305 66.46 -20.05 -15.77
N PRO A 306 67.32 -19.13 -16.25
CA PRO A 306 66.93 -17.74 -16.50
C PRO A 306 65.87 -17.61 -17.59
N LYS A 307 64.89 -16.75 -17.30
CA LYS A 307 63.73 -16.43 -18.15
C LYS A 307 64.18 -15.79 -19.48
N PRO A 308 63.60 -16.18 -20.63
CA PRO A 308 63.86 -15.50 -21.91
C PRO A 308 63.46 -14.02 -21.86
N ALA A 309 64.28 -13.17 -22.46
CA ALA A 309 64.06 -11.72 -22.51
C ALA A 309 62.76 -11.38 -23.26
N PRO A 310 61.98 -10.39 -22.78
CA PRO A 310 60.75 -9.96 -23.44
C PRO A 310 61.03 -9.35 -24.82
N ALA A 311 60.20 -9.73 -25.80
CA ALA A 311 60.23 -9.20 -27.16
C ALA A 311 59.96 -7.68 -27.18
N PRO A 312 60.59 -6.93 -28.11
CA PRO A 312 60.46 -5.47 -28.16
C PRO A 312 59.03 -5.02 -28.46
N LYS A 313 58.61 -3.98 -27.74
CA LYS A 313 57.30 -3.34 -27.84
C LYS A 313 57.07 -2.76 -29.25
N PRO A 314 55.88 -2.96 -29.86
CA PRO A 314 55.53 -2.30 -31.13
C PRO A 314 55.59 -0.78 -31.02
N ALA A 315 56.13 -0.12 -32.05
CA ALA A 315 56.24 1.33 -32.12
C ALA A 315 54.85 2.00 -32.10
N PRO A 316 54.71 3.16 -31.42
CA PRO A 316 53.45 3.90 -31.40
C PRO A 316 53.08 4.41 -32.80
N ALA A 317 51.78 4.32 -33.11
CA ALA A 317 51.20 4.83 -34.34
C ALA A 317 51.39 6.35 -34.48
N PRO A 318 51.59 6.87 -35.70
CA PRO A 318 51.82 8.29 -35.94
C PRO A 318 50.61 9.14 -35.53
N ALA A 319 50.90 10.28 -34.90
CA ALA A 319 49.91 11.26 -34.48
C ALA A 319 49.10 11.81 -35.67
N PRO A 320 47.79 12.05 -35.51
CA PRO A 320 46.97 12.65 -36.56
C PRO A 320 47.43 14.08 -36.87
N ALA A 321 47.45 14.41 -38.16
CA ALA A 321 47.85 15.73 -38.66
C ALA A 321 46.93 16.85 -38.12
N PRO A 322 47.47 18.05 -37.83
CA PRO A 322 46.69 19.16 -37.34
C PRO A 322 45.64 19.61 -38.37
N ALA A 323 44.40 19.81 -37.90
CA ALA A 323 43.30 20.33 -38.68
C ALA A 323 43.60 21.76 -39.21
N PRO A 324 43.13 22.10 -40.42
CA PRO A 324 43.37 23.41 -41.01
C PRO A 324 42.69 24.52 -40.19
N LYS A 325 43.43 25.63 -40.04
CA LYS A 325 43.06 26.83 -39.29
C LYS A 325 41.82 27.52 -39.91
N PRO A 326 40.84 27.97 -39.12
CA PRO A 326 39.68 28.69 -39.65
C PRO A 326 40.08 30.00 -40.32
N GLU A 327 39.62 30.22 -41.55
CA GLU A 327 39.70 31.50 -42.24
C GLU A 327 38.72 32.52 -41.60
N LYS A 328 39.23 33.73 -41.43
CA LYS A 328 38.58 34.90 -40.82
C LYS A 328 37.35 35.32 -41.66
N PRO A 329 36.15 35.46 -41.09
CA PRO A 329 35.04 36.11 -41.79
C PRO A 329 35.33 37.61 -42.02
N ALA A 330 35.04 38.07 -43.22
CA ALA A 330 35.19 39.45 -43.66
C ALA A 330 34.40 40.44 -42.77
N GLU A 331 35.05 41.54 -42.45
CA GLU A 331 34.51 42.68 -41.70
C GLU A 331 33.35 43.35 -42.48
N LYS A 332 32.22 43.53 -41.80
CA LYS A 332 31.10 44.35 -42.27
C LYS A 332 31.38 45.83 -41.92
N PRO A 333 31.17 46.80 -42.83
CA PRO A 333 31.56 48.19 -42.60
C PRO A 333 30.74 48.89 -41.52
N ALA A 334 31.41 49.74 -40.74
CA ALA A 334 30.82 50.65 -39.75
C ALA A 334 29.98 51.76 -40.41
N PRO A 335 28.94 52.28 -39.73
CA PRO A 335 28.07 53.32 -40.26
C PRO A 335 28.75 54.70 -40.27
N ALA A 336 28.49 55.46 -41.34
CA ALA A 336 29.01 56.81 -41.54
C ALA A 336 28.44 57.83 -40.54
N PRO A 337 29.23 58.83 -40.11
CA PRO A 337 28.78 59.89 -39.22
C PRO A 337 27.98 60.97 -39.96
N ALA A 338 26.93 61.49 -39.32
CA ALA A 338 26.17 62.64 -39.79
C ALA A 338 26.93 63.96 -39.51
N PRO A 339 27.00 64.89 -40.48
CA PRO A 339 27.31 66.29 -40.21
C PRO A 339 26.06 67.19 -40.28
N LYS A 340 26.18 68.33 -39.60
CA LYS A 340 25.20 69.42 -39.38
C LYS A 340 24.43 69.91 -40.60
#